data_AF-A0A963LEC4-F1
#
_entry.id   AF-A0A963LEC4-F1
#
_cell.length_a   1.000
_cell.length_b   1.000
_cell.length_c   1.000
_cell.angle_alpha   90.00
_cell.angle_beta   90.00
_cell.angle_gamma   90.00
#
_symmetry.space_group_name_H-M   'P 1'
#
loop_
_entity.id
_entity.type
_entity.pdbx_description
1 polymer ?
#
loop_
_entity_poly.entity_id
_entity_poly.type
_entity_poly.pdbx_seq_one_letter_code
_entity_poly.pdbx_strand_id
1 'polypeptide(L)'
;MQEESRLDARALGDARRARLIEWTSISLGAFAIAAMIALHVAGLTEPRRLAGTLALLIGSAAAWLACRAGRVALGGQVLVWCSLAAITVVAYATGGFRSPATNGYLTVVAVAGWLLGMRFMIATTALSLAIMGALFVLGQFGLLPPPAPSHPLVLFSTAAIALALGGLLFYYVVREMQFSLEKEQALHEGLRRANDELEQKVAERTHELSDAKEAAERANRAKGAFLASMS
;
A
#
# COMPACT_ATOMS: atom_id res chain seq x y z
N MET A 1 -4.01 28.10 -6.90
CA MET A 1 -5.07 27.06 -7.00
C MET A 1 -4.62 25.72 -7.59
N GLN A 2 -4.24 25.58 -8.88
CA GLN A 2 -3.90 24.25 -9.44
C GLN A 2 -2.60 23.65 -8.88
N GLU A 3 -1.65 24.50 -8.46
CA GLU A 3 -0.36 24.08 -7.90
C GLU A 3 -0.46 23.72 -6.39
N GLU A 4 -1.22 24.49 -5.61
CA GLU A 4 -1.57 24.15 -4.21
C GLU A 4 -2.35 22.83 -4.11
N SER A 5 -3.32 22.60 -5.01
CA SER A 5 -4.07 21.34 -5.07
C SER A 5 -3.18 20.11 -5.32
N ARG A 6 -2.10 20.26 -6.11
CA ARG A 6 -1.13 19.18 -6.38
C ARG A 6 -0.20 18.93 -5.19
N LEU A 7 0.17 19.98 -4.45
CA LEU A 7 0.98 19.88 -3.24
C LEU A 7 0.20 19.19 -2.11
N ASP A 8 -1.06 19.56 -1.90
CA ASP A 8 -1.94 18.94 -0.91
C ASP A 8 -2.20 17.47 -1.22
N ALA A 9 -2.44 17.12 -2.50
CA ALA A 9 -2.66 15.74 -2.91
C ALA A 9 -1.42 14.85 -2.67
N ARG A 10 -0.21 15.36 -2.90
CA ARG A 10 1.04 14.64 -2.61
C ARG A 10 1.25 14.46 -1.11
N ALA A 11 1.05 15.52 -0.32
CA ALA A 11 1.17 15.47 1.14
C ALA A 11 0.18 14.47 1.78
N LEU A 12 -1.06 14.42 1.27
CA LEU A 12 -2.07 13.45 1.68
C LEU A 12 -1.69 12.01 1.34
N GLY A 13 -1.09 11.79 0.16
CA GLY A 13 -0.57 10.49 -0.26
C GLY A 13 0.57 10.00 0.61
N ASP A 14 1.53 10.87 0.93
CA ASP A 14 2.67 10.54 1.78
C ASP A 14 2.26 10.31 3.24
N ALA A 15 1.29 11.05 3.76
CA ALA A 15 0.74 10.84 5.10
C ALA A 15 -0.03 9.50 5.22
N ARG A 16 -0.69 9.04 4.16
CA ARG A 16 -1.31 7.70 4.13
C ARG A 16 -0.25 6.60 4.09
N ARG A 17 0.74 6.73 3.22
CA ARG A 17 1.88 5.80 3.14
C ARG A 17 2.62 5.71 4.47
N ALA A 18 2.86 6.83 5.14
CA ALA A 18 3.49 6.87 6.46
C ALA A 18 2.69 6.10 7.51
N ARG A 19 1.37 6.35 7.60
CA ARG A 19 0.47 5.60 8.50
C ARG A 19 0.50 4.12 8.21
N LEU A 20 0.53 3.74 6.93
CA LEU A 20 0.56 2.35 6.56
C LEU A 20 1.84 1.64 6.99
N ILE A 21 3.00 2.28 6.77
CA ILE A 21 4.28 1.74 7.22
C ILE A 21 4.30 1.64 8.75
N GLU A 22 3.75 2.62 9.45
CA GLU A 22 3.63 2.59 10.90
C GLU A 22 2.79 1.40 11.38
N TRP A 23 1.58 1.21 10.86
CA TRP A 23 0.75 0.05 11.19
C TRP A 23 1.43 -1.28 10.86
N THR A 24 2.05 -1.38 9.68
CA THR A 24 2.76 -2.60 9.27
C THR A 24 3.95 -2.89 10.19
N SER A 25 4.71 -1.85 10.57
CA SER A 25 5.85 -1.97 11.49
C SER A 25 5.40 -2.37 12.89
N ILE A 26 4.29 -1.83 13.39
CA ILE A 26 3.71 -2.19 14.69
C ILE A 26 3.22 -3.64 14.68
N SER A 27 2.48 -4.05 13.64
CA SER A 27 1.99 -5.43 13.51
C SER A 27 3.14 -6.43 13.43
N LEU A 28 4.20 -6.10 12.70
CA LEU A 28 5.39 -6.95 12.55
C LEU A 28 6.26 -6.98 13.83
N GLY A 29 6.35 -5.86 14.56
CA GLY A 29 6.98 -5.81 15.87
C GLY A 29 6.23 -6.65 16.90
N ALA A 30 4.90 -6.53 16.95
CA ALA A 30 4.05 -7.34 17.82
C ALA A 30 4.18 -8.84 17.51
N PHE A 31 4.31 -9.21 16.23
CA PHE A 31 4.62 -10.57 15.81
C PHE A 31 5.94 -11.07 16.38
N ALA A 32 7.01 -10.30 16.20
CA ALA A 32 8.33 -10.67 16.66
C ALA A 32 8.36 -10.90 18.18
N ILE A 33 7.65 -10.06 18.94
CA ILE A 33 7.50 -10.22 20.40
C ILE A 33 6.70 -11.49 20.73
N ALA A 34 5.54 -11.71 20.10
CA ALA A 34 4.73 -12.90 20.34
C ALA A 34 5.48 -14.20 20.00
N ALA A 35 6.23 -14.21 18.89
CA ALA A 35 7.08 -15.33 18.50
C ALA A 35 8.20 -15.56 19.54
N MET A 36 8.81 -14.49 20.06
CA MET A 36 9.86 -14.59 21.07
C MET A 36 9.32 -15.14 22.40
N ILE A 37 8.11 -14.74 22.82
CA ILE A 37 7.43 -15.30 24.00
C ILE A 37 7.13 -16.79 23.79
N ALA A 38 6.60 -17.16 22.62
CA ALA A 38 6.29 -18.55 22.30
C ALA A 38 7.55 -19.44 22.31
N LEU A 39 8.68 -18.94 21.78
CA LEU A 39 9.96 -19.62 21.83
C LEU A 39 10.49 -19.77 23.27
N HIS A 40 10.33 -18.73 24.10
CA HIS A 40 10.75 -18.75 25.49
C HIS A 40 9.95 -19.76 26.32
N VAL A 41 8.62 -19.76 26.18
CA VAL A 41 7.72 -20.72 26.86
C VAL A 41 8.01 -22.16 26.43
N ALA A 42 8.38 -22.38 25.16
CA ALA A 42 8.73 -23.70 24.65
C ALA A 42 10.15 -24.16 25.05
N GLY A 43 10.94 -23.33 25.74
CA GLY A 43 12.33 -23.65 26.10
C GLY A 43 13.29 -23.71 24.90
N LEU A 44 12.89 -23.19 23.73
CA LEU A 44 13.63 -23.27 22.47
C LEU A 44 14.41 -21.98 22.21
N THR A 45 15.41 -21.70 23.05
CA THR A 45 16.23 -20.47 23.03
C THR A 45 17.51 -20.61 22.20
N GLU A 46 17.44 -21.27 21.05
CA GLU A 46 18.62 -21.36 20.19
C GLU A 46 19.03 -19.96 19.67
N PRO A 47 20.33 -19.62 19.74
CA PRO A 47 20.81 -18.26 19.43
C PRO A 47 20.56 -17.87 17.97
N ARG A 48 20.57 -18.84 17.04
CA ARG A 48 20.35 -18.61 15.61
C ARG A 48 18.90 -18.18 15.31
N ARG A 49 17.93 -18.78 15.99
CA ARG A 49 16.50 -18.42 15.86
C ARG A 49 16.22 -17.05 16.47
N LEU A 50 16.78 -16.80 17.65
CA LEU A 50 16.66 -15.52 18.34
C LEU A 50 17.26 -14.38 17.54
N ALA A 51 18.41 -14.60 16.87
CA ALA A 51 19.02 -13.60 16.00
C ALA A 51 18.07 -13.14 14.87
N GLY A 52 17.35 -14.07 14.23
CA GLY A 52 16.38 -13.74 13.19
C GLY A 52 15.17 -12.94 13.72
N THR A 53 14.59 -13.34 14.86
CA THR A 53 13.46 -12.62 15.47
C THR A 53 13.87 -11.25 16.02
N LEU A 54 15.08 -11.13 16.58
CA LEU A 54 15.62 -9.86 17.04
C LEU A 54 15.93 -8.93 15.87
N ALA A 55 16.49 -9.44 14.77
CA ALA A 55 16.71 -8.66 13.55
C ALA A 55 15.39 -8.11 12.99
N LEU A 56 14.31 -8.90 13.03
CA LEU A 56 12.97 -8.46 12.63
C LEU A 56 12.46 -7.34 13.54
N LEU A 57 12.61 -7.49 14.85
CA LEU A 57 12.15 -6.51 15.84
C LEU A 57 12.91 -5.18 15.68
N ILE A 58 14.24 -5.24 15.57
CA ILE A 58 15.10 -4.07 15.36
C ILE A 58 14.78 -3.40 14.01
N GLY A 59 14.61 -4.18 12.94
CA GLY A 59 14.25 -3.67 11.64
C GLY A 59 12.89 -2.97 11.61
N SER A 60 11.91 -3.54 12.31
CA SER A 60 10.57 -2.94 12.45
C SER A 60 10.61 -1.63 13.24
N ALA A 61 11.39 -1.59 14.33
CA ALA A 61 11.59 -0.36 15.11
C ALA A 61 12.35 0.72 14.30
N ALA A 62 13.36 0.34 13.53
CA ALA A 62 14.11 1.23 12.66
C ALA A 62 13.23 1.81 11.54
N ALA A 63 12.37 0.99 10.92
CA ALA A 63 11.40 1.44 9.95
C ALA A 63 10.39 2.44 10.55
N TRP A 64 9.88 2.15 11.75
CA TRP A 64 8.98 3.05 12.47
C TRP A 64 9.64 4.40 12.80
N LEU A 65 10.89 4.40 13.28
CA LEU A 65 11.66 5.61 13.55
C LEU A 65 11.95 6.41 12.28
N ALA A 66 12.31 5.75 11.17
CA ALA A 66 12.54 6.40 9.88
C ALA A 66 11.27 7.07 9.33
N CYS A 67 10.10 6.45 9.55
CA CYS A 67 8.81 7.06 9.23
C CYS A 67 8.50 8.27 10.11
N ARG A 68 8.77 8.20 11.42
CA ARG A 68 8.66 9.37 12.31
C ARG A 68 9.59 10.51 11.95
N ALA A 69 10.77 10.21 11.39
CA ALA A 69 11.71 11.20 10.90
C ALA A 69 11.31 11.83 9.54
N GLY A 70 10.12 11.54 9.01
CA GLY A 70 9.61 12.07 7.74
C GLY A 70 10.20 11.40 6.49
N ARG A 71 11.07 10.39 6.64
CA ARG A 71 11.73 9.68 5.54
C ARG A 71 10.94 8.43 5.14
N VAL A 72 9.69 8.61 4.71
CA VAL A 72 8.71 7.54 4.42
C VAL A 72 9.24 6.50 3.43
N ALA A 73 9.89 6.93 2.34
CA ALA A 73 10.44 6.03 1.33
C ALA A 73 11.56 5.13 1.88
N LEU A 74 12.45 5.68 2.72
CA LEU A 74 13.51 4.92 3.35
C LEU A 74 12.95 3.95 4.42
N GLY A 75 11.95 4.38 5.18
CA GLY A 75 11.27 3.51 6.15
C GLY A 75 10.68 2.26 5.51
N GLY A 76 10.02 2.41 4.35
CA GLY A 76 9.50 1.28 3.58
C GLY A 76 10.59 0.33 3.09
N GLN A 77 11.72 0.86 2.60
CA GLN A 77 12.86 0.04 2.16
C GLN A 77 13.48 -0.74 3.33
N VAL A 78 13.74 -0.07 4.45
CA VAL A 78 14.30 -0.70 5.66
C VAL A 78 13.37 -1.82 6.14
N LEU A 79 12.06 -1.56 6.19
CA LEU A 79 11.08 -2.56 6.60
C LEU A 79 11.16 -3.82 5.72
N VAL A 80 11.14 -3.64 4.40
CA VAL A 80 11.14 -4.76 3.44
C VAL A 80 12.45 -5.54 3.49
N TRP A 81 13.60 -4.87 3.46
CA TRP A 81 14.91 -5.54 3.47
C TRP A 81 15.19 -6.24 4.79
N CYS A 82 14.87 -5.61 5.93
CA CYS A 82 15.05 -6.24 7.24
C CYS A 82 14.11 -7.43 7.42
N SER A 83 12.86 -7.33 6.96
CA SER A 83 11.91 -8.45 7.01
C SER A 83 12.41 -9.64 6.17
N LEU A 84 12.88 -9.37 4.95
CA LEU A 84 13.43 -10.39 4.08
C LEU A 84 14.66 -11.10 4.70
N ALA A 85 15.61 -10.32 5.23
CA ALA A 85 16.79 -10.86 5.88
C ALA A 85 16.43 -11.69 7.11
N ALA A 86 15.52 -11.20 7.96
CA ALA A 86 15.06 -11.92 9.13
C ALA A 86 14.37 -13.23 8.79
N ILE A 87 13.45 -13.24 7.81
CA ILE A 87 12.79 -14.46 7.32
C ILE A 87 13.83 -15.46 6.80
N THR A 88 14.86 -14.98 6.09
CA THR A 88 15.94 -15.83 5.57
C THR A 88 16.74 -16.48 6.69
N VAL A 89 17.13 -15.71 7.73
CA VAL A 89 17.85 -16.22 8.90
C VAL A 89 17.02 -17.26 9.65
N VAL A 90 15.73 -16.97 9.87
CA VAL A 90 14.82 -17.91 10.54
C VAL A 90 14.63 -19.17 9.69
N ALA A 91 14.39 -19.06 8.38
CA ALA A 91 14.23 -20.20 7.48
C ALA A 91 15.50 -21.08 7.46
N TYR A 92 16.68 -20.47 7.39
CA TYR A 92 17.96 -21.17 7.46
C TYR A 92 18.13 -21.92 8.80
N ALA A 93 17.76 -21.30 9.93
CA ALA A 93 17.85 -21.92 11.26
C ALA A 93 16.80 -23.02 11.51
N THR A 94 15.70 -23.05 10.77
CA THR A 94 14.53 -23.92 11.03
C THR A 94 14.39 -25.08 10.02
N GLY A 95 15.43 -25.37 9.23
CA GLY A 95 15.42 -26.49 8.28
C GLY A 95 15.17 -26.09 6.82
N GLY A 96 15.43 -24.84 6.46
CA GLY A 96 15.44 -24.36 5.07
C GLY A 96 14.04 -24.20 4.48
N PHE A 97 13.86 -24.68 3.25
CA PHE A 97 12.65 -24.40 2.44
C PHE A 97 11.35 -24.98 3.01
N ARG A 98 11.45 -26.02 3.85
CA ARG A 98 10.30 -26.69 4.48
C ARG A 98 9.78 -25.95 5.72
N SER A 99 10.48 -24.90 6.15
CA SER A 99 10.09 -24.11 7.30
C SER A 99 8.80 -23.31 7.02
N PRO A 100 7.84 -23.25 7.97
CA PRO A 100 6.68 -22.35 7.86
C PRO A 100 7.06 -20.87 7.69
N ALA A 101 8.29 -20.49 8.06
CA ALA A 101 8.79 -19.13 7.88
C ALA A 101 8.85 -18.70 6.39
N THR A 102 8.96 -19.64 5.45
CA THR A 102 9.01 -19.32 4.01
C THR A 102 7.71 -18.69 3.49
N ASN A 103 6.57 -18.96 4.14
CA ASN A 103 5.31 -18.28 3.82
C ASN A 103 5.41 -16.75 3.97
N GLY A 104 6.31 -16.28 4.84
CA GLY A 104 6.57 -14.86 5.02
C GLY A 104 7.11 -14.15 3.76
N TYR A 105 7.76 -14.87 2.83
CA TYR A 105 8.25 -14.28 1.58
C TYR A 105 7.09 -13.73 0.74
N LEU A 106 5.96 -14.43 0.69
CA LEU A 106 4.78 -13.96 -0.05
C LEU A 106 4.24 -12.66 0.54
N THR A 107 4.15 -12.58 1.87
CA THR A 107 3.70 -11.38 2.57
C THR A 107 4.65 -10.21 2.35
N VAL A 108 5.97 -10.44 2.43
CA VAL A 108 6.97 -9.38 2.18
C VAL A 108 6.93 -8.88 0.74
N VAL A 109 6.75 -9.76 -0.25
CA VAL A 109 6.59 -9.36 -1.65
C VAL A 109 5.35 -8.50 -1.85
N ALA A 110 4.21 -8.90 -1.26
CA ALA A 110 2.97 -8.12 -1.33
C ALA A 110 3.15 -6.72 -0.71
N VAL A 111 3.75 -6.66 0.48
CA VAL A 111 4.05 -5.40 1.18
C VAL A 111 5.03 -4.54 0.39
N ALA A 112 6.07 -5.12 -0.21
CA ALA A 112 7.04 -4.40 -1.03
C ALA A 112 6.39 -3.77 -2.26
N GLY A 113 5.54 -4.51 -2.97
CA GLY A 113 4.87 -3.98 -4.14
C GLY A 113 3.87 -2.87 -3.83
N TRP A 114 3.24 -2.94 -2.66
CA TRP A 114 2.29 -1.91 -2.25
C TRP A 114 2.97 -0.64 -1.71
N LEU A 115 4.02 -0.79 -0.90
CA LEU A 115 4.73 0.34 -0.28
C LEU A 115 5.68 1.05 -1.24
N LEU A 116 6.40 0.29 -2.07
CA LEU A 116 7.52 0.78 -2.87
C LEU A 116 7.24 0.71 -4.38
N GLY A 117 6.13 0.11 -4.77
CA GLY A 117 5.69 -0.01 -6.16
C GLY A 117 6.22 -1.25 -6.88
N MET A 118 5.82 -1.38 -8.15
CA MET A 118 6.05 -2.58 -8.98
C MET A 118 7.53 -2.97 -9.13
N ARG A 119 8.44 -2.00 -9.26
CA ARG A 119 9.88 -2.28 -9.45
C ARG A 119 10.47 -3.03 -8.24
N PHE A 120 10.09 -2.59 -7.03
CA PHE A 120 10.51 -3.24 -5.79
C PHE A 120 9.79 -4.58 -5.57
N MET A 121 8.53 -4.70 -5.99
CA MET A 121 7.84 -6.00 -6.04
C MET A 121 8.65 -7.02 -6.84
N ILE A 122 8.96 -6.71 -8.09
CA ILE A 122 9.68 -7.63 -9.00
C ILE A 122 11.06 -7.96 -8.43
N ALA A 123 11.80 -6.96 -7.94
CA ALA A 123 13.12 -7.17 -7.35
C ALA A 123 13.08 -8.07 -6.10
N THR A 124 12.12 -7.84 -5.20
CA THR A 124 11.95 -8.66 -3.99
C THR A 124 11.44 -10.06 -4.31
N THR A 125 10.59 -10.23 -5.31
CA THR A 125 10.16 -11.56 -5.79
C THR A 125 11.34 -12.33 -6.37
N ALA A 126 12.11 -11.72 -7.27
CA ALA A 126 13.27 -12.35 -7.87
C ALA A 126 14.30 -12.75 -6.81
N LEU A 127 14.56 -11.86 -5.84
CA LEU A 127 15.48 -12.17 -4.75
C LEU A 127 14.94 -13.24 -3.80
N SER A 128 13.64 -13.23 -3.48
CA SER A 128 13.02 -14.27 -2.64
C SER A 128 13.09 -15.63 -3.33
N LEU A 129 12.86 -15.69 -4.64
CA LEU A 129 13.02 -16.92 -5.43
C LEU A 129 14.48 -17.39 -5.46
N ALA A 130 15.43 -16.46 -5.62
CA ALA A 130 16.86 -16.79 -5.58
C ALA A 130 17.28 -17.34 -4.20
N ILE A 131 16.82 -16.72 -3.11
CA ILE A 131 17.08 -17.19 -1.74
C ILE A 131 16.44 -18.56 -1.53
N MET A 132 15.20 -18.76 -1.97
CA MET A 132 14.50 -20.03 -1.82
C MET A 132 15.19 -21.15 -2.63
N GLY A 133 15.65 -20.85 -3.84
CA GLY A 133 16.46 -21.74 -4.66
C GLY A 133 17.80 -22.07 -4.00
N ALA A 134 18.49 -21.07 -3.44
CA ALA A 134 19.75 -21.28 -2.72
C ALA A 134 19.57 -22.18 -1.49
N LEU A 135 18.51 -21.95 -0.69
CA LEU A 135 18.17 -22.81 0.46
C LEU A 135 17.82 -24.25 0.02
N PHE A 136 17.14 -24.41 -1.11
CA PHE A 136 16.84 -25.72 -1.68
C PHE A 136 18.12 -26.46 -2.07
N VAL A 137 19.02 -25.81 -2.81
CA VAL A 137 20.30 -26.38 -3.25
C VAL A 137 21.18 -26.74 -2.04
N LEU A 138 21.33 -25.83 -1.08
CA LEU A 138 22.06 -26.10 0.17
C LEU A 138 21.49 -27.30 0.93
N GLY A 139 20.17 -27.48 0.90
CA GLY A 139 19.50 -28.63 1.48
C GLY A 139 19.80 -29.95 0.78
N GLN A 140 19.89 -29.95 -0.55
CA GLN A 140 20.27 -31.14 -1.32
C GLN A 140 21.68 -31.62 -1.00
N PHE A 141 22.62 -30.69 -0.77
CA PHE A 141 23.99 -31.02 -0.42
C PHE A 141 24.19 -31.33 1.08
N GLY A 142 23.14 -31.28 1.90
CA GLY A 142 23.25 -31.53 3.34
C GLY A 142 24.05 -30.47 4.10
N LEU A 143 24.29 -29.29 3.49
CA LEU A 143 25.02 -28.17 4.09
C LEU A 143 24.14 -27.32 5.02
N LEU A 144 22.84 -27.60 5.08
CA LEU A 144 21.95 -26.94 6.03
C LEU A 144 22.25 -27.39 7.46
N PRO A 145 22.24 -26.47 8.44
CA PRO A 145 22.36 -26.86 9.83
C PRO A 145 21.21 -27.79 10.21
N PRO A 146 21.42 -28.71 11.18
CA PRO A 146 20.35 -29.57 11.66
C PRO A 146 19.16 -28.70 12.08
N PRO A 147 17.92 -29.07 11.71
CA PRO A 147 16.76 -28.27 12.01
C PRO A 147 16.62 -28.16 13.52
N ALA A 148 16.68 -26.92 13.99
CA ALA A 148 16.47 -26.57 15.39
C ALA A 148 15.22 -27.28 15.94
N PRO A 149 15.26 -27.92 17.13
CA PRO A 149 14.12 -28.65 17.68
C PRO A 149 12.88 -27.76 17.67
N SER A 150 11.79 -28.25 17.11
CA SER A 150 10.54 -27.51 17.01
C SER A 150 9.40 -28.38 17.47
N HIS A 151 8.73 -27.96 18.54
CA HIS A 151 7.48 -28.56 18.94
C HIS A 151 6.39 -28.26 17.90
N PRO A 152 5.49 -29.22 17.60
CA PRO A 152 4.37 -29.00 16.67
C PRO A 152 3.52 -27.77 17.02
N LEU A 153 3.34 -27.49 18.32
CA LEU A 153 2.62 -26.30 18.78
C LEU A 153 3.31 -24.98 18.40
N VAL A 154 4.64 -24.93 18.37
CA VAL A 154 5.40 -23.74 17.96
C VAL A 154 5.30 -23.53 16.45
N LEU A 155 5.38 -24.61 15.66
CA LEU A 155 5.18 -24.55 14.21
C LEU A 155 3.75 -24.09 13.87
N PHE A 156 2.76 -24.62 14.58
CA PHE A 156 1.36 -24.22 14.41
C PHE A 156 1.13 -22.76 14.82
N SER A 157 1.62 -22.34 16.00
CA SER A 157 1.42 -20.97 16.46
C SER A 157 2.13 -19.96 15.57
N THR A 158 3.37 -20.23 15.14
CA THR A 158 4.09 -19.35 14.21
C THR A 158 3.39 -19.24 12.86
N ALA A 159 2.91 -20.35 12.29
CA ALA A 159 2.14 -20.34 11.04
C ALA A 159 0.78 -19.64 11.20
N ALA A 160 0.04 -19.91 12.27
CA ALA A 160 -1.27 -19.33 12.54
C ALA A 160 -1.17 -17.81 12.74
N ILE A 161 -0.17 -17.34 13.49
CA ILE A 161 0.04 -15.91 13.70
C ILE A 161 0.51 -15.25 12.38
N ALA A 162 1.41 -15.88 11.62
CA ALA A 162 1.85 -15.36 10.32
C ALA A 162 0.68 -15.24 9.33
N LEU A 163 -0.22 -16.24 9.30
CA LEU A 163 -1.45 -16.21 8.49
C LEU A 163 -2.42 -15.13 8.98
N ALA A 164 -2.64 -15.01 10.28
CA ALA A 164 -3.53 -14.00 10.84
C ALA A 164 -3.04 -12.58 10.53
N LEU A 165 -1.74 -12.33 10.65
CA LEU A 165 -1.13 -11.05 10.32
C LEU A 165 -1.11 -10.78 8.82
N GLY A 166 -0.76 -11.78 8.01
CA GLY A 166 -0.84 -11.69 6.55
C GLY A 166 -2.26 -11.35 6.09
N GLY A 167 -3.26 -12.03 6.66
CA GLY A 167 -4.68 -11.77 6.42
C GLY A 167 -5.12 -10.37 6.89
N LEU A 168 -4.68 -9.93 8.07
CA LEU A 168 -4.97 -8.60 8.59
C LEU A 168 -4.36 -7.51 7.70
N LEU A 169 -3.11 -7.66 7.29
CA LEU A 169 -2.45 -6.75 6.34
C LEU A 169 -3.19 -6.73 5.00
N PHE A 170 -3.53 -7.90 4.47
CA PHE A 170 -4.28 -8.01 3.22
C PHE A 170 -5.66 -7.34 3.33
N TYR A 171 -6.35 -7.50 4.45
CA TYR A 171 -7.61 -6.82 4.74
C TYR A 171 -7.45 -5.29 4.70
N TYR A 172 -6.40 -4.74 5.33
CA TYR A 172 -6.11 -3.30 5.25
C TYR A 172 -5.81 -2.85 3.83
N VAL A 173 -5.05 -3.63 3.06
CA VAL A 173 -4.75 -3.35 1.64
C VAL A 173 -6.03 -3.28 0.82
N VAL A 174 -6.86 -4.32 0.89
CA VAL A 174 -8.12 -4.40 0.14
C VAL A 174 -9.04 -3.25 0.53
N ARG A 175 -9.14 -2.94 1.82
CA ARG A 175 -9.96 -1.83 2.33
C ARG A 175 -9.51 -0.47 1.79
N GLU A 176 -8.21 -0.20 1.74
CA GLU A 176 -7.68 1.06 1.17
C GLU A 176 -7.92 1.14 -0.34
N MET A 177 -7.80 0.01 -1.05
CA MET A 177 -8.06 -0.06 -2.48
C MET A 177 -9.54 0.21 -2.78
N GLN A 178 -10.45 -0.40 -2.04
CA GLN A 178 -11.89 -0.14 -2.14
C GLN A 178 -12.23 1.32 -1.84
N PHE A 179 -11.67 1.87 -0.76
CA PHE A 179 -11.88 3.29 -0.42
C PHE A 179 -11.38 4.24 -1.51
N SER A 180 -10.27 3.89 -2.18
CA SER A 180 -9.75 4.69 -3.30
C SER A 180 -10.68 4.65 -4.51
N LEU A 181 -11.25 3.48 -4.83
CA LEU A 181 -12.23 3.32 -5.91
C LEU A 181 -13.53 4.07 -5.62
N GLU A 182 -14.08 3.96 -4.41
CA GLU A 182 -15.30 4.68 -4.01
C GLU A 182 -15.11 6.20 -4.12
N LYS A 183 -13.94 6.69 -3.71
CA LYS A 183 -13.61 8.11 -3.82
C LYS A 183 -13.51 8.57 -5.28
N GLU A 184 -12.91 7.76 -6.15
CA GLU A 184 -12.82 8.04 -7.58
C GLU A 184 -14.20 8.09 -8.22
N GLN A 185 -15.08 7.13 -7.88
CA GLN A 185 -16.47 7.12 -8.34
C GLN A 185 -17.24 8.38 -7.87
N ALA A 186 -17.12 8.74 -6.60
CA ALA A 186 -17.77 9.94 -6.06
C ALA A 186 -17.29 11.24 -6.75
N LEU A 187 -15.99 11.33 -7.07
CA LEU A 187 -15.43 12.46 -7.84
C LEU A 187 -15.96 12.48 -9.27
N HIS A 188 -16.04 11.32 -9.93
CA HIS A 188 -16.60 11.20 -11.27
C HIS A 188 -18.08 11.60 -11.33
N GLU A 189 -18.88 11.18 -10.35
CA GLU A 189 -20.29 11.57 -10.24
C GLU A 189 -20.45 13.06 -9.98
N GLY A 190 -19.64 13.64 -9.08
CA GLY A 190 -19.64 15.06 -8.80
C GLY A 190 -19.28 15.89 -10.04
N LEU A 191 -18.28 15.45 -10.81
CA LEU A 191 -17.89 16.09 -12.07
C LEU A 191 -19.01 16.02 -13.10
N ARG A 192 -19.69 14.87 -13.20
CA ARG A 192 -20.81 14.69 -14.11
C ARG A 192 -21.97 15.64 -13.79
N ARG A 193 -22.38 15.72 -12.51
CA ARG A 193 -23.45 16.64 -12.08
C ARG A 193 -23.10 18.10 -12.36
N ALA A 194 -21.86 18.51 -12.07
CA ALA A 194 -21.41 19.86 -12.35
C ALA A 194 -21.42 20.17 -13.86
N ASN A 195 -21.10 19.19 -14.70
CA ASN A 195 -21.19 19.34 -16.15
C ASN A 195 -22.64 19.48 -16.62
N ASP A 196 -23.54 18.61 -16.16
CA ASP A 196 -24.97 18.67 -16.49
C ASP A 196 -25.59 20.02 -16.09
N GLU A 197 -25.24 20.55 -14.90
CA GLU A 197 -25.66 21.88 -14.45
C GLU A 197 -25.09 23.02 -15.31
N LEU A 198 -23.84 22.88 -15.78
CA LEU A 198 -23.22 23.86 -16.67
C LEU A 198 -23.88 23.83 -18.05
N GLU A 199 -24.13 22.66 -18.61
CA GLU A 199 -24.84 22.49 -19.88
C GLU A 199 -26.24 23.09 -19.81
N GLN A 200 -26.98 22.87 -18.72
CA GLN A 200 -28.29 23.49 -18.50
C GLN A 200 -28.19 25.02 -18.48
N LYS A 201 -27.27 25.59 -17.68
CA LYS A 201 -27.07 27.05 -17.62
C LYS A 201 -26.66 27.63 -18.97
N VAL A 202 -25.81 26.93 -19.72
CA VAL A 202 -25.42 27.35 -21.07
C VAL A 202 -26.63 27.35 -22.00
N ALA A 203 -27.48 26.33 -21.96
CA ALA A 203 -28.70 26.26 -22.76
C ALA A 203 -29.67 27.40 -22.42
N GLU A 204 -29.92 27.65 -21.12
CA GLU A 204 -30.76 28.74 -20.63
C GLU A 204 -30.23 30.10 -21.09
N ARG A 205 -28.94 30.37 -20.91
CA ARG A 205 -28.32 31.63 -21.35
C ARG A 205 -28.34 31.79 -22.86
N THR A 206 -28.18 30.70 -23.61
CA THR A 206 -28.23 30.74 -25.08
C THR A 206 -29.64 31.08 -25.56
N HIS A 207 -30.67 30.55 -24.89
CA HIS A 207 -32.06 30.89 -25.16
C HIS A 207 -32.37 32.36 -24.86
N GLU A 208 -31.99 32.85 -23.67
CA GLU A 208 -32.16 34.26 -23.28
C GLU A 208 -31.47 35.20 -24.28
N LEU A 209 -30.26 34.86 -24.73
CA LEU A 209 -29.51 35.66 -25.70
C LEU A 209 -30.19 35.67 -27.08
N SER A 210 -30.75 34.53 -27.49
CA SER A 210 -31.51 34.40 -28.74
C SER A 210 -32.77 35.26 -28.71
N ASP A 211 -33.54 35.22 -27.62
CA ASP A 211 -34.76 36.02 -27.45
C ASP A 211 -34.46 37.52 -27.45
N ALA A 212 -33.41 37.93 -26.73
CA ALA A 212 -32.97 39.32 -26.68
C ALA A 212 -32.52 39.81 -28.06
N LYS A 213 -31.80 38.97 -28.81
CA LYS A 213 -31.40 39.26 -30.20
C LYS A 213 -32.62 39.43 -31.09
N GLU A 214 -33.60 38.54 -31.01
CA GLU A 214 -34.80 38.61 -31.86
C GLU A 214 -35.64 39.85 -31.56
N ALA A 215 -35.77 40.22 -30.28
CA ALA A 215 -36.44 41.46 -29.87
C ALA A 215 -35.72 42.71 -30.40
N ALA A 216 -34.39 42.75 -30.31
CA ALA A 216 -33.59 43.84 -30.86
C ALA A 216 -33.74 43.95 -32.39
N GLU A 217 -33.75 42.83 -33.11
CA GLU A 217 -34.01 42.82 -34.55
C GLU A 217 -35.42 43.30 -34.90
N ARG A 218 -36.45 42.86 -34.16
CA ARG A 218 -37.82 43.34 -34.36
C ARG A 218 -37.93 44.85 -34.16
N ALA A 219 -37.28 45.39 -33.12
CA ALA A 219 -37.23 46.84 -32.88
C ALA A 219 -36.50 47.59 -34.00
N ASN A 220 -35.37 47.05 -34.49
CA ASN A 220 -34.61 47.66 -35.56
C ASN A 220 -35.38 47.65 -36.90
N ARG A 221 -36.09 46.55 -37.20
CA ARG A 221 -36.97 46.45 -38.37
C ARG A 221 -38.12 47.47 -38.31
N ALA A 222 -38.78 47.60 -37.15
CA ALA A 222 -39.86 48.57 -36.96
C ALA A 222 -39.37 50.02 -37.14
N LYS A 223 -38.19 50.34 -36.59
CA LYS A 223 -37.55 51.64 -36.77
C LYS A 223 -37.21 51.92 -38.23
N GLY A 224 -36.67 50.92 -38.95
CA GLY A 224 -36.37 51.04 -40.38
C GLY A 224 -37.62 51.29 -41.23
N ALA A 225 -38.71 50.57 -40.97
CA ALA A 225 -39.99 50.77 -41.65
C ALA A 225 -40.58 52.17 -41.40
N PHE A 226 -40.51 52.66 -40.15
CA PHE A 226 -40.95 54.01 -39.80
C PHE A 226 -40.16 55.08 -40.58
N LEU A 227 -38.83 54.97 -40.61
CA LEU A 227 -37.98 55.92 -41.35
C LEU A 227 -38.26 55.88 -42.86
N ALA A 228 -38.53 54.70 -43.42
CA ALA A 228 -38.90 54.56 -44.83
C ALA A 228 -40.26 55.21 -45.17
N SER A 229 -41.23 55.22 -44.24
CA SER A 229 -42.53 55.87 -44.44
C SER A 229 -42.53 57.39 -44.30
N MET A 230 -41.44 57.96 -43.75
CA MET A 230 -41.22 59.40 -43.60
C MET A 230 -40.39 60.01 -44.75
N SER A 231 -39.83 59.17 -45.62
CA SER A 231 -39.12 59.54 -46.84
C SER A 231 -40.07 59.61 -48.03
#